data_AF-A0A1W9WXG1-F1
#
_entry.id   AF-A0A1W9WXG1-F1
#
_cell.length_a   1.000
_cell.length_b   1.000
_cell.length_c   1.000
_cell.angle_alpha   90.00
_cell.angle_beta   90.00
_cell.angle_gamma   90.00
#
_symmetry.space_group_name_H-M   'P 1'
#
loop_
_entity.id
_entity.type
_entity.pdbx_description
1 polymer ?
#
loop_
_entity_poly.entity_id
_entity_poly.type
_entity_poly.pdbx_seq_one_letter_code
_entity_poly.pdbx_strand_id
1 'polypeptide(L)'
;MPSLNLIKTRDAIQAFDFKSLFINELGWNNPHQIQSRSVSINETDYIFPTAQIRADIRHKITALHHENLLIFVDKRPTPTKSIWYWLKPEPSKTPLPREHYYFQGQPGDLFISKLSALFVDMTELEDSGGDLSVVQVSQKLKDALDVETVTKKFYRDFQAQHLVFLELITGIDDERDRRWYASVLLNRLMFSWFLQKKGFLDQGNMNYLADKLAQSQQRGADRFYRHFLAKLFFDGFAKPKAQRSAKTNALLGNIRYLNGGLFLLHPLESRFSIQIPDQAFGNLFELFARYSWSLNDTPGGADNEINPDVLGYIFEKYINQKQFGAYYTRTEITEYLCEQTLHQLILQKINHPEIPGSLPARHFDTVPELLMSLDANLCHELLHKVLPKLSLLDPACGSGAFLIAMMKTLINIYWAIIGRIPFLPDRALKKWLTEQQREHANLSYFIKKQIIT
;
A
#
# COMPACT_ATOMS: atom_id res chain seq x y z
N MET A 1 -9.58 -24.30 -12.49
CA MET A 1 -9.74 -23.07 -13.30
C MET A 1 -8.56 -22.16 -13.02
N PRO A 2 -8.08 -21.33 -13.97
CA PRO A 2 -6.90 -20.49 -13.76
C PRO A 2 -7.15 -19.45 -12.65
N SER A 3 -6.13 -19.17 -11.86
CA SER A 3 -6.11 -18.11 -10.86
C SER A 3 -6.16 -16.72 -11.51
N LEU A 4 -6.72 -15.75 -10.80
CA LEU A 4 -6.79 -14.35 -11.22
C LEU A 4 -5.37 -13.80 -11.45
N ASN A 5 -5.13 -13.15 -12.60
CA ASN A 5 -3.86 -12.48 -12.85
C ASN A 5 -3.94 -11.00 -12.42
N LEU A 6 -3.38 -10.68 -11.27
CA LEU A 6 -3.48 -9.35 -10.67
C LEU A 6 -2.71 -8.27 -11.45
N ILE A 7 -1.67 -8.64 -12.20
CA ILE A 7 -0.96 -7.72 -13.09
C ILE A 7 -1.87 -7.35 -14.27
N LYS A 8 -2.44 -8.34 -14.97
CA LYS A 8 -3.34 -8.09 -16.09
C LYS A 8 -4.62 -7.37 -15.68
N THR A 9 -5.16 -7.69 -14.51
CA THR A 9 -6.30 -6.99 -13.90
C THR A 9 -5.98 -5.50 -13.72
N ARG A 10 -4.79 -5.18 -13.18
CA ARG A 10 -4.30 -3.81 -13.03
C ARG A 10 -4.14 -3.11 -14.37
N ASP A 11 -3.54 -3.77 -15.34
CA ASP A 11 -3.30 -3.21 -16.67
C ASP A 11 -4.64 -2.88 -17.38
N ALA A 12 -5.63 -3.77 -17.27
CA ALA A 12 -6.97 -3.56 -17.80
C ALA A 12 -7.67 -2.34 -17.14
N ILE A 13 -7.54 -2.20 -15.82
CA ILE A 13 -8.03 -1.04 -15.06
C ILE A 13 -7.34 0.26 -15.52
N GLN A 14 -6.01 0.28 -15.64
CA GLN A 14 -5.25 1.46 -16.09
C GLN A 14 -5.59 1.88 -17.52
N ALA A 15 -5.89 0.90 -18.36
CA ALA A 15 -6.27 1.10 -19.76
C ALA A 15 -7.77 1.41 -19.94
N PHE A 16 -8.59 1.35 -18.88
CA PHE A 16 -10.05 1.41 -18.97
C PHE A 16 -10.63 0.33 -19.91
N ASP A 17 -9.94 -0.82 -20.02
CA ASP A 17 -10.38 -1.98 -20.80
C ASP A 17 -11.29 -2.88 -19.96
N PHE A 18 -12.53 -2.42 -19.78
CA PHE A 18 -13.52 -3.16 -19.00
C PHE A 18 -13.88 -4.50 -19.63
N LYS A 19 -13.74 -4.65 -20.95
CA LYS A 19 -14.01 -5.93 -21.61
C LYS A 19 -13.00 -6.98 -21.15
N SER A 20 -11.71 -6.67 -21.22
CA SER A 20 -10.67 -7.59 -20.71
C SER A 20 -10.79 -7.81 -19.22
N LEU A 21 -11.07 -6.75 -18.44
CA LEU A 21 -11.25 -6.84 -16.99
C LEU A 21 -12.37 -7.83 -16.63
N PHE A 22 -13.59 -7.63 -17.13
CA PHE A 22 -14.73 -8.45 -16.75
C PHE A 22 -14.66 -9.85 -17.37
N ILE A 23 -14.33 -9.97 -18.65
CA ILE A 23 -14.42 -11.25 -19.37
C ILE A 23 -13.17 -12.11 -19.14
N ASN A 24 -11.98 -11.55 -19.35
CA ASN A 24 -10.75 -12.34 -19.35
C ASN A 24 -10.24 -12.58 -17.92
N GLU A 25 -10.26 -11.55 -17.08
CA GLU A 25 -9.65 -11.61 -15.75
C GLU A 25 -10.66 -12.04 -14.68
N LEU A 26 -11.82 -11.37 -14.60
CA LEU A 26 -12.85 -11.72 -13.62
C LEU A 26 -13.67 -12.95 -14.03
N GLY A 27 -13.69 -13.31 -15.32
CA GLY A 27 -14.38 -14.49 -15.83
C GLY A 27 -15.90 -14.35 -15.86
N TRP A 28 -16.40 -13.13 -16.05
CA TRP A 28 -17.81 -12.90 -16.36
C TRP A 28 -18.18 -13.56 -17.68
N ASN A 29 -19.47 -13.88 -17.80
CA ASN A 29 -20.06 -14.42 -19.02
C ASN A 29 -19.59 -13.58 -20.22
N ASN A 30 -19.18 -14.22 -21.31
CA ASN A 30 -18.80 -13.53 -22.55
C ASN A 30 -20.04 -13.37 -23.43
N PRO A 31 -20.83 -12.27 -23.30
CA PRO A 31 -22.09 -12.16 -24.00
C PRO A 31 -21.83 -12.17 -25.52
N HIS A 32 -22.57 -13.03 -26.22
CA HIS A 32 -22.47 -13.14 -27.68
C HIS A 32 -22.96 -11.88 -28.42
N GLN A 33 -23.68 -10.98 -27.75
CA GLN A 33 -24.17 -9.71 -28.29
C GLN A 33 -23.90 -8.54 -27.33
N ILE A 34 -23.25 -7.49 -27.84
CA ILE A 34 -23.15 -6.18 -27.18
C ILE A 34 -24.27 -5.31 -27.75
N GLN A 35 -25.31 -5.05 -26.96
CA GLN A 35 -26.40 -4.15 -27.36
C GLN A 35 -26.10 -2.73 -26.87
N SER A 36 -25.85 -1.80 -27.79
CA SER A 36 -25.81 -0.38 -27.46
C SER A 36 -27.23 0.12 -27.18
N ARG A 37 -27.45 0.75 -26.01
CA ARG A 37 -28.72 1.39 -25.66
C ARG A 37 -28.47 2.85 -25.33
N SER A 38 -29.30 3.72 -25.89
CA SER A 38 -29.30 5.13 -25.52
C SER A 38 -30.26 5.35 -24.35
N VAL A 39 -29.81 6.04 -23.31
CA VAL A 39 -30.63 6.45 -22.16
C VAL A 39 -30.56 7.96 -22.07
N SER A 40 -31.63 8.64 -22.50
CA SER A 40 -31.71 10.10 -22.39
C SER A 40 -32.21 10.51 -21.01
N ILE A 41 -31.49 11.41 -20.33
CA ILE A 41 -31.94 12.10 -19.11
C ILE A 41 -31.88 13.59 -19.39
N ASN A 42 -33.04 14.26 -19.31
CA ASN A 42 -33.18 15.71 -19.45
C ASN A 42 -32.56 16.31 -20.73
N GLU A 43 -32.41 15.49 -21.78
CA GLU A 43 -31.91 15.89 -23.13
C GLU A 43 -30.59 16.69 -23.13
N THR A 44 -29.77 16.53 -22.09
CA THR A 44 -28.53 17.29 -21.91
C THR A 44 -27.31 16.37 -22.01
N ASP A 45 -26.29 16.82 -22.75
CA ASP A 45 -25.00 16.13 -22.85
C ASP A 45 -24.12 16.46 -21.64
N TYR A 46 -23.81 15.45 -20.82
CA TYR A 46 -22.95 15.60 -19.64
C TYR A 46 -21.53 15.07 -19.91
N ILE A 47 -20.51 15.78 -19.41
CA ILE A 47 -19.12 15.27 -19.41
C ILE A 47 -18.96 14.15 -18.38
N PHE A 48 -19.58 14.32 -17.21
CA PHE A 48 -19.84 13.29 -16.20
C PHE A 48 -21.20 13.60 -15.53
N PRO A 49 -22.04 12.59 -15.28
CA PRO A 49 -23.33 12.80 -14.60
C PRO A 49 -23.11 13.18 -13.13
N THR A 50 -23.93 14.10 -12.59
CA THR A 50 -23.98 14.41 -11.15
C THR A 50 -24.53 13.22 -10.36
N ALA A 51 -24.44 13.25 -9.02
CA ALA A 51 -25.01 12.20 -8.16
C ALA A 51 -26.50 11.96 -8.45
N GLN A 52 -27.28 13.04 -8.61
CA GLN A 52 -28.69 12.94 -8.95
C GLN A 52 -28.90 12.28 -10.31
N ILE A 53 -28.16 12.70 -11.34
CA ILE A 53 -28.27 12.13 -12.69
C ILE A 53 -27.87 10.66 -12.68
N ARG A 54 -26.82 10.26 -11.93
CA ARG A 54 -26.42 8.84 -11.79
C ARG A 54 -27.53 8.01 -11.17
N ALA A 55 -28.20 8.53 -10.13
CA ALA A 55 -29.36 7.88 -9.53
C ALA A 55 -30.51 7.72 -10.52
N ASP A 56 -30.80 8.76 -11.32
CA ASP A 56 -31.85 8.72 -12.35
C ASP A 56 -31.52 7.72 -13.48
N ILE A 57 -30.25 7.67 -13.94
CA ILE A 57 -29.77 6.69 -14.93
C ILE A 57 -29.97 5.28 -14.38
N ARG A 58 -29.53 5.05 -13.14
CA ARG A 58 -29.70 3.74 -12.51
C ARG A 58 -31.17 3.36 -12.40
N HIS A 59 -32.04 4.27 -11.98
CA HIS A 59 -33.46 3.97 -11.88
C HIS A 59 -34.03 3.45 -13.21
N LYS A 60 -33.63 4.07 -14.33
CA LYS A 60 -34.01 3.60 -15.68
C LYS A 60 -33.39 2.25 -16.04
N ILE A 61 -32.12 2.01 -15.71
CA ILE A 61 -31.45 0.72 -15.99
C ILE A 61 -32.00 -0.41 -15.13
N THR A 62 -32.37 -0.13 -13.88
CA THR A 62 -32.89 -1.12 -12.92
C THR A 62 -34.19 -1.75 -13.42
N ALA A 63 -35.00 -0.99 -14.17
CA ALA A 63 -36.21 -1.52 -14.81
C ALA A 63 -35.92 -2.56 -15.92
N LEU A 64 -34.69 -2.60 -16.44
CA LEU A 64 -34.25 -3.55 -17.47
C LEU A 64 -33.41 -4.69 -16.89
N HIS A 65 -32.56 -4.36 -15.91
CA HIS A 65 -31.64 -5.27 -15.24
C HIS A 65 -31.68 -4.96 -13.75
N HIS A 66 -32.39 -5.79 -12.99
CA HIS A 66 -32.67 -5.58 -11.57
C HIS A 66 -31.40 -5.31 -10.75
N GLU A 67 -30.35 -6.06 -11.03
CA GLU A 67 -29.01 -5.85 -10.50
C GLU A 67 -28.09 -5.30 -11.58
N ASN A 68 -27.37 -4.24 -11.23
CA ASN A 68 -26.49 -3.56 -12.17
C ASN A 68 -25.33 -2.88 -11.45
N LEU A 69 -24.15 -3.01 -12.05
CA LEU A 69 -23.00 -2.16 -11.81
C LEU A 69 -22.91 -1.18 -12.98
N LEU A 70 -22.97 0.11 -12.68
CA LEU A 70 -22.80 1.16 -13.69
C LEU A 70 -21.40 1.73 -13.61
N ILE A 71 -20.70 1.76 -14.74
CA ILE A 71 -19.40 2.39 -14.86
C ILE A 71 -19.53 3.57 -15.84
N PHE A 72 -19.50 4.77 -15.29
CA PHE A 72 -19.49 6.00 -16.07
C PHE A 72 -18.06 6.35 -16.45
N VAL A 73 -17.82 6.77 -17.69
CA VAL A 73 -16.50 7.17 -18.21
C VAL A 73 -16.56 8.54 -18.87
N ASP A 74 -15.44 9.25 -18.95
CA ASP A 74 -15.39 10.50 -19.71
C ASP A 74 -15.57 10.26 -21.21
N LYS A 75 -16.24 11.23 -21.86
CA LYS A 75 -16.44 11.29 -23.32
C LYS A 75 -15.12 11.61 -24.05
N ARG A 76 -14.18 10.67 -24.05
CA ARG A 76 -12.90 10.72 -24.79
C ARG A 76 -12.66 9.40 -25.53
N PRO A 77 -11.89 9.42 -26.64
CA PRO A 77 -11.50 8.19 -27.35
C PRO A 77 -10.77 7.19 -26.45
N THR A 78 -9.95 7.71 -25.53
CA THR A 78 -9.31 6.96 -24.45
C THR A 78 -9.76 7.55 -23.11
N PRO A 79 -10.65 6.87 -22.37
CA PRO A 79 -11.09 7.33 -21.06
C PRO A 79 -9.93 7.47 -20.08
N THR A 80 -10.06 8.43 -19.18
CA THR A 80 -9.06 8.76 -18.16
C THR A 80 -9.67 8.81 -16.76
N LYS A 81 -10.99 8.74 -16.67
CA LYS A 81 -11.75 8.83 -15.42
C LYS A 81 -12.90 7.83 -15.47
N SER A 82 -13.24 7.24 -14.32
CA SER A 82 -14.46 6.47 -14.19
C SER A 82 -15.13 6.65 -12.83
N ILE A 83 -16.45 6.51 -12.82
CA ILE A 83 -17.26 6.41 -11.61
C ILE A 83 -17.96 5.06 -11.63
N TRP A 84 -17.64 4.21 -10.67
CA TRP A 84 -18.27 2.93 -10.46
C TRP A 84 -19.39 3.11 -9.46
N TYR A 85 -20.59 2.72 -9.82
CA TYR A 85 -21.82 3.02 -9.09
C TYR A 85 -22.65 1.76 -8.91
N TRP A 86 -22.96 1.43 -7.66
CA TRP A 86 -23.83 0.31 -7.28
C TRP A 86 -24.64 0.68 -6.04
N LEU A 87 -25.66 -0.11 -5.71
CA LEU A 87 -26.35 0.02 -4.42
C LEU A 87 -25.86 -1.09 -3.50
N LYS A 88 -25.52 -0.72 -2.27
CA LYS A 88 -25.30 -1.68 -1.19
C LYS A 88 -26.67 -2.00 -0.57
N PRO A 89 -27.11 -3.27 -0.57
CA PRO A 89 -28.32 -3.65 0.13
C PRO A 89 -28.17 -3.43 1.64
N GLU A 90 -29.23 -2.98 2.30
CA GLU A 90 -29.30 -2.93 3.76
C GLU A 90 -30.48 -3.78 4.24
N PRO A 91 -30.28 -4.70 5.21
CA PRO A 91 -31.38 -5.43 5.82
C PRO A 91 -32.39 -4.45 6.40
N SER A 92 -33.62 -4.49 5.88
CA SER A 92 -34.76 -3.69 6.36
C SER A 92 -34.67 -2.17 6.13
N LYS A 93 -33.79 -1.68 5.25
CA LYS A 93 -33.67 -0.26 4.89
C LYS A 93 -33.55 -0.06 3.37
N THR A 94 -33.74 1.19 2.93
CA THR A 94 -33.51 1.58 1.55
C THR A 94 -32.04 1.33 1.16
N PRO A 95 -31.77 0.65 0.03
CA PRO A 95 -30.40 0.40 -0.40
C PRO A 95 -29.64 1.70 -0.59
N LEU A 96 -28.40 1.76 -0.08
CA LEU A 96 -27.60 2.97 -0.12
C LEU A 96 -26.71 3.01 -1.36
N PRO A 97 -26.61 4.15 -2.05
CA PRO A 97 -25.67 4.30 -3.14
C PRO A 97 -24.24 4.18 -2.66
N ARG A 98 -23.42 3.52 -3.47
CA ARG A 98 -21.98 3.42 -3.34
C ARG A 98 -21.35 3.89 -4.63
N GLU A 99 -20.30 4.69 -4.47
CA GLU A 99 -19.58 5.28 -5.57
C GLU A 99 -18.09 5.06 -5.36
N HIS A 100 -17.40 4.68 -6.43
CA HIS A 100 -15.95 4.66 -6.44
C HIS A 100 -15.42 5.43 -7.65
N TYR A 101 -14.55 6.38 -7.38
CA TYR A 101 -13.95 7.26 -8.37
C TYR A 101 -12.55 6.75 -8.67
N TYR A 102 -12.29 6.47 -9.94
CA TYR A 102 -10.99 6.02 -10.41
C TYR A 102 -10.45 6.96 -11.48
N PHE A 103 -9.18 7.35 -11.34
CA PHE A 103 -8.46 8.24 -12.25
C PHE A 103 -7.22 7.54 -12.79
N GLN A 104 -6.95 7.71 -14.09
CA GLN A 104 -5.78 7.13 -14.75
C GLN A 104 -4.49 7.53 -14.02
N GLY A 105 -3.62 6.54 -13.75
CA GLY A 105 -2.37 6.73 -13.03
C GLY A 105 -2.47 6.54 -11.51
N GLN A 106 -3.68 6.43 -10.93
CA GLN A 106 -3.81 5.99 -9.55
C GLN A 106 -3.29 4.55 -9.37
N PRO A 107 -2.72 4.18 -8.20
CA PRO A 107 -2.27 2.81 -7.97
C PRO A 107 -3.42 1.81 -8.12
N GLY A 108 -3.36 0.94 -9.14
CA GLY A 108 -4.46 0.02 -9.43
C GLY A 108 -4.72 -1.02 -8.35
N ASP A 109 -3.74 -1.30 -7.48
CA ASP A 109 -3.86 -2.30 -6.40
C ASP A 109 -4.85 -1.88 -5.31
N LEU A 110 -4.85 -0.58 -4.97
CA LEU A 110 -5.83 0.00 -4.05
C LEU A 110 -7.24 -0.04 -4.64
N PHE A 111 -7.35 -0.04 -5.96
CA PHE A 111 -8.63 -0.19 -6.61
C PHE A 111 -9.05 -1.67 -6.68
N ILE A 112 -8.12 -2.60 -6.91
CA ILE A 112 -8.39 -4.04 -6.91
C ILE A 112 -8.93 -4.52 -5.55
N SER A 113 -8.39 -4.03 -4.43
CA SER A 113 -8.94 -4.37 -3.10
C SER A 113 -10.38 -3.86 -2.94
N LYS A 114 -10.67 -2.64 -3.45
CA LYS A 114 -12.03 -2.07 -3.46
C LYS A 114 -12.96 -2.81 -4.42
N LEU A 115 -12.46 -3.35 -5.53
CA LEU A 115 -13.23 -4.23 -6.41
C LEU A 115 -13.71 -5.45 -5.66
N SER A 116 -12.84 -6.12 -4.89
CA SER A 116 -13.25 -7.27 -4.06
C SER A 116 -14.40 -6.91 -3.12
N ALA A 117 -14.30 -5.80 -2.38
CA ALA A 117 -15.37 -5.33 -1.50
C ALA A 117 -16.68 -5.02 -2.27
N LEU A 118 -16.58 -4.40 -3.45
CA LEU A 118 -17.71 -4.14 -4.34
C LEU A 118 -18.42 -5.45 -4.71
N PHE A 119 -17.67 -6.50 -5.10
CA PHE A 119 -18.28 -7.77 -5.49
C PHE A 119 -18.85 -8.53 -4.30
N VAL A 120 -18.31 -8.38 -3.09
CA VAL A 120 -18.93 -8.91 -1.87
C VAL A 120 -20.29 -8.25 -1.62
N ASP A 121 -20.35 -6.91 -1.66
CA ASP A 121 -21.59 -6.16 -1.51
C ASP A 121 -22.64 -6.60 -2.55
N MET A 122 -22.21 -6.97 -3.77
CA MET A 122 -23.12 -7.50 -4.80
C MET A 122 -23.54 -8.95 -4.55
N THR A 123 -22.69 -9.82 -3.99
CA THR A 123 -23.09 -11.21 -3.66
C THR A 123 -24.09 -11.29 -2.50
N GLU A 124 -24.09 -10.30 -1.60
CA GLU A 124 -25.09 -10.20 -0.52
C GLU A 124 -26.50 -9.87 -1.04
N LEU A 125 -26.67 -9.63 -2.36
CA LEU A 125 -27.98 -9.48 -3.02
C LEU A 125 -28.67 -10.83 -3.29
N GLU A 126 -27.96 -11.96 -3.21
CA GLU A 126 -28.45 -13.28 -3.66
C GLU A 126 -29.21 -14.08 -2.58
N ASP A 127 -30.33 -13.55 -2.05
CA ASP A 127 -31.22 -14.34 -1.18
C ASP A 127 -32.13 -15.31 -1.96
N SER A 128 -32.01 -15.39 -3.29
CA SER A 128 -32.88 -16.24 -4.13
C SER A 128 -32.23 -16.64 -5.47
N GLY A 129 -31.31 -17.60 -5.45
CA GLY A 129 -30.91 -18.37 -6.65
C GLY A 129 -29.97 -17.66 -7.64
N GLY A 130 -28.91 -17.03 -7.15
CA GLY A 130 -27.97 -16.22 -7.94
C GLY A 130 -27.18 -16.94 -9.03
N ASP A 131 -26.78 -16.17 -10.03
CA ASP A 131 -25.92 -16.58 -11.14
C ASP A 131 -24.53 -16.92 -10.57
N LEU A 132 -24.14 -18.20 -10.62
CA LEU A 132 -22.90 -18.77 -10.05
C LEU A 132 -21.62 -17.96 -10.38
N SER A 133 -21.66 -17.12 -11.41
CA SER A 133 -20.56 -16.28 -11.88
C SER A 133 -20.11 -15.20 -10.87
N VAL A 134 -21.02 -14.47 -10.21
CA VAL A 134 -20.64 -13.32 -9.33
C VAL A 134 -20.05 -13.80 -8.01
N VAL A 135 -20.65 -14.83 -7.39
CA VAL A 135 -20.09 -15.50 -6.20
C VAL A 135 -18.70 -16.08 -6.48
N GLN A 136 -18.51 -16.72 -7.64
CA GLN A 136 -17.20 -17.22 -8.05
C GLN A 136 -16.18 -16.10 -8.25
N VAL A 137 -16.58 -14.95 -8.80
CA VAL A 137 -15.71 -13.77 -8.95
C VAL A 137 -15.30 -13.22 -7.58
N SER A 138 -16.27 -13.04 -6.67
CA SER A 138 -16.03 -12.57 -5.30
C SER A 138 -15.06 -13.50 -4.56
N GLN A 139 -15.26 -14.82 -4.65
CA GLN A 139 -14.36 -15.79 -4.05
C GLN A 139 -12.97 -15.79 -4.70
N LYS A 140 -12.86 -15.71 -6.04
CA LYS A 140 -11.57 -15.60 -6.73
C LYS A 140 -10.79 -14.35 -6.33
N LEU A 141 -11.47 -13.21 -6.22
CA LEU A 141 -10.87 -11.97 -5.75
C LEU A 141 -10.44 -12.12 -4.29
N LYS A 142 -11.26 -12.69 -3.41
CA LYS A 142 -10.87 -12.98 -2.03
C LYS A 142 -9.64 -13.88 -1.96
N ASP A 143 -9.63 -15.01 -2.67
CA ASP A 143 -8.54 -15.98 -2.65
C ASP A 143 -7.24 -15.38 -3.20
N ALA A 144 -7.32 -14.62 -4.30
CA ALA A 144 -6.16 -13.95 -4.88
C ALA A 144 -5.63 -12.77 -4.03
N LEU A 145 -6.47 -12.25 -3.14
CA LEU A 145 -6.14 -11.24 -2.14
C LEU A 145 -5.79 -11.83 -0.77
N ASP A 146 -5.98 -13.14 -0.54
CA ASP A 146 -5.80 -13.81 0.75
C ASP A 146 -4.32 -14.04 1.09
N VAL A 147 -3.63 -12.91 1.31
CA VAL A 147 -2.31 -12.82 1.95
C VAL A 147 -2.40 -13.22 3.44
N GLU A 148 -3.61 -13.32 4.01
CA GLU A 148 -3.83 -13.50 5.44
C GLU A 148 -3.44 -14.91 5.90
N THR A 149 -3.69 -15.94 5.09
CA THR A 149 -3.34 -17.33 5.43
C THR A 149 -1.81 -17.54 5.54
N VAL A 150 -1.04 -17.02 4.59
CA VAL A 150 0.44 -17.07 4.60
C VAL A 150 0.97 -16.27 5.79
N THR A 151 0.42 -15.07 5.99
CA THR A 151 0.79 -14.17 7.09
C THR A 151 0.55 -14.82 8.44
N LYS A 152 -0.61 -15.46 8.65
CA LYS A 152 -0.95 -16.21 9.87
C LYS A 152 0.01 -17.37 10.10
N LYS A 153 0.34 -18.13 9.04
CA LYS A 153 1.29 -19.25 9.13
C LYS A 153 2.71 -18.76 9.46
N PHE A 154 3.21 -17.75 8.74
CA PHE A 154 4.51 -17.15 9.02
C PHE A 154 4.58 -16.62 10.45
N TYR A 155 3.53 -15.91 10.89
CA TYR A 155 3.44 -15.41 12.25
C TYR A 155 3.62 -16.54 13.27
N ARG A 156 2.85 -17.63 13.16
CA ARG A 156 2.96 -18.78 14.07
C ARG A 156 4.36 -19.40 14.07
N ASP A 157 4.94 -19.63 12.89
CA ASP A 157 6.27 -20.21 12.77
C ASP A 157 7.35 -19.25 13.34
N PHE A 158 7.17 -17.94 13.15
CA PHE A 158 8.00 -16.88 13.73
C PHE A 158 7.87 -16.82 15.26
N GLN A 159 6.67 -16.97 15.83
CA GLN A 159 6.49 -16.99 17.29
C GLN A 159 7.25 -18.17 17.92
N ALA A 160 7.15 -19.35 17.32
CA ALA A 160 7.88 -20.53 17.78
C ALA A 160 9.40 -20.29 17.71
N GLN A 161 9.87 -19.75 16.59
CA GLN A 161 11.30 -19.47 16.43
C GLN A 161 11.80 -18.34 17.35
N HIS A 162 10.95 -17.36 17.67
CA HIS A 162 11.27 -16.30 18.63
C HIS A 162 11.53 -16.88 20.03
N LEU A 163 10.72 -17.84 20.49
CA LEU A 163 10.93 -18.47 21.80
C LEU A 163 12.28 -19.20 21.87
N VAL A 164 12.61 -19.96 20.82
CA VAL A 164 13.93 -20.62 20.72
C VAL A 164 15.06 -19.58 20.67
N PHE A 165 14.87 -18.51 19.90
CA PHE A 165 15.87 -17.44 19.80
C PHE A 165 16.11 -16.75 21.14
N LEU A 166 15.05 -16.52 21.92
CA LEU A 166 15.12 -15.90 23.25
C LEU A 166 16.00 -16.68 24.22
N GLU A 167 15.91 -18.01 24.22
CA GLU A 167 16.69 -18.89 25.08
C GLU A 167 18.19 -18.89 24.73
N LEU A 168 18.52 -18.58 23.48
CA LEU A 168 19.90 -18.55 22.99
C LEU A 168 20.60 -17.20 23.26
N ILE A 169 19.89 -16.18 23.74
CA ILE A 169 20.48 -14.89 24.11
C ILE A 169 21.00 -14.95 25.55
N THR A 170 22.30 -14.76 25.71
CA THR A 170 22.95 -14.68 27.03
C THR A 170 23.59 -13.31 27.25
N GLY A 171 23.86 -12.97 28.52
CA GLY A 171 24.41 -11.67 28.93
C GLY A 171 23.37 -10.62 29.30
N ILE A 172 22.07 -10.93 29.21
CA ILE A 172 20.96 -10.09 29.72
C ILE A 172 20.18 -10.91 30.76
N ASP A 173 20.25 -10.51 32.02
CA ASP A 173 19.65 -11.26 33.14
C ASP A 173 18.14 -10.99 33.29
N ASP A 174 17.69 -9.74 33.09
CA ASP A 174 16.26 -9.40 33.15
C ASP A 174 15.52 -9.97 31.93
N GLU A 175 14.51 -10.79 32.18
CA GLU A 175 13.77 -11.48 31.14
C GLU A 175 13.02 -10.51 30.21
N ARG A 176 12.56 -9.36 30.72
CA ARG A 176 11.85 -8.36 29.92
C ARG A 176 12.83 -7.66 28.99
N ASP A 177 14.00 -7.27 29.49
CA ASP A 177 15.08 -6.70 28.68
C ASP A 177 15.51 -7.70 27.58
N ARG A 178 15.64 -8.99 27.92
CA ARG A 178 16.00 -10.04 26.95
C ARG A 178 14.93 -10.22 25.87
N ARG A 179 13.65 -10.25 26.24
CA ARG A 179 12.51 -10.32 25.30
C ARG A 179 12.43 -9.11 24.38
N TRP A 180 12.63 -7.92 24.95
CA TRP A 180 12.66 -6.70 24.17
C TRP A 180 13.82 -6.70 23.18
N TYR A 181 15.01 -7.10 23.64
CA TYR A 181 16.19 -7.18 22.78
C TYR A 181 16.04 -8.20 21.65
N ALA A 182 15.48 -9.38 21.94
CA ALA A 182 15.17 -10.39 20.94
C ALA A 182 14.28 -9.81 19.82
N SER A 183 13.23 -9.08 20.19
CA SER A 183 12.32 -8.43 19.23
C SER A 183 13.04 -7.40 18.36
N VAL A 184 13.89 -6.56 18.95
CA VAL A 184 14.68 -5.55 18.21
C VAL A 184 15.62 -6.22 17.20
N LEU A 185 16.34 -7.26 17.62
CA LEU A 185 17.29 -7.96 16.78
C LEU A 185 16.60 -8.74 15.64
N LEU A 186 15.48 -9.40 15.93
CA LEU A 186 14.67 -10.08 14.92
C LEU A 186 14.14 -9.11 13.87
N ASN A 187 13.69 -7.92 14.28
CA ASN A 187 13.25 -6.89 13.34
C ASN A 187 14.39 -6.44 12.42
N ARG A 188 15.59 -6.21 12.96
CA ARG A 188 16.79 -5.88 12.17
C ARG A 188 17.14 -6.99 11.18
N LEU A 189 17.05 -8.25 11.60
CA LEU A 189 17.34 -9.40 10.75
C LEU A 189 16.31 -9.56 9.64
N MET A 190 15.01 -9.43 9.94
CA MET A 190 13.95 -9.47 8.94
C MET A 190 14.12 -8.34 7.91
N PHE A 191 14.39 -7.12 8.36
CA PHE A 191 14.65 -6.00 7.44
C PHE A 191 15.89 -6.25 6.58
N SER A 192 16.96 -6.79 7.16
CA SER A 192 18.18 -7.13 6.42
C SER A 192 17.93 -8.26 5.41
N TRP A 193 17.11 -9.24 5.76
CA TRP A 193 16.68 -10.31 4.86
C TRP A 193 15.84 -9.76 3.69
N PHE A 194 14.96 -8.79 3.97
CA PHE A 194 14.23 -8.09 2.93
C PHE A 194 15.19 -7.39 1.97
N LEU A 195 16.15 -6.61 2.47
CA LEU A 195 17.14 -5.92 1.64
C LEU A 195 17.95 -6.86 0.74
N GLN A 196 18.40 -8.02 1.23
CA GLN A 196 19.13 -8.96 0.38
C GLN A 196 18.24 -9.50 -0.74
N LYS A 197 16.96 -9.82 -0.47
CA LYS A 197 16.03 -10.31 -1.50
C LYS A 197 15.66 -9.22 -2.53
N LYS A 198 16.06 -7.97 -2.30
CA LYS A 198 16.01 -6.87 -3.28
C LYS A 198 17.29 -6.69 -4.07
N GLY A 199 18.34 -7.45 -3.75
CA GLY A 199 19.67 -7.22 -4.28
C GLY A 199 20.30 -5.91 -3.78
N PHE A 200 19.83 -5.35 -2.66
CA PHE A 200 20.42 -4.12 -2.11
C PHE A 200 21.70 -4.37 -1.30
N LEU A 201 22.01 -5.63 -1.00
CA LEU A 201 23.21 -6.01 -0.26
C LEU A 201 24.24 -6.58 -1.23
N ASP A 202 25.43 -6.00 -1.19
CA ASP A 202 26.66 -6.48 -1.82
C ASP A 202 26.50 -7.01 -3.24
N GLN A 203 26.41 -6.08 -4.19
CA GLN A 203 26.33 -6.39 -5.63
C GLN A 203 25.14 -7.27 -6.03
N GLY A 204 24.03 -7.22 -5.29
CA GLY A 204 22.85 -8.00 -5.65
C GLY A 204 22.78 -9.38 -4.97
N ASN A 205 23.59 -9.64 -3.95
CA ASN A 205 23.61 -10.92 -3.29
C ASN A 205 22.29 -11.23 -2.56
N MET A 206 21.51 -12.16 -3.13
CA MET A 206 20.22 -12.61 -2.61
C MET A 206 20.31 -13.56 -1.40
N ASN A 207 21.51 -14.02 -1.05
CA ASN A 207 21.81 -14.94 0.07
C ASN A 207 22.84 -14.33 1.05
N TYR A 208 23.03 -13.02 1.02
CA TYR A 208 24.07 -12.28 1.74
C TYR A 208 24.24 -12.67 3.21
N LEU A 209 23.15 -12.75 3.99
CA LEU A 209 23.25 -13.09 5.41
C LEU A 209 23.72 -14.53 5.65
N ALA A 210 23.25 -15.48 4.84
CA ALA A 210 23.65 -16.90 4.93
C ALA A 210 25.12 -17.08 4.51
N ASP A 211 25.54 -16.43 3.42
CA ASP A 211 26.94 -16.47 2.97
C ASP A 211 27.89 -15.88 4.02
N LYS A 212 27.49 -14.78 4.65
CA LYS A 212 28.28 -14.12 5.70
C LYS A 212 28.30 -14.94 7.00
N LEU A 213 27.24 -15.69 7.30
CA LEU A 213 27.22 -16.65 8.40
C LEU A 213 28.23 -17.77 8.15
N ALA A 214 28.20 -18.40 6.97
CA ALA A 214 29.16 -19.44 6.60
C ALA A 214 30.62 -18.93 6.64
N GLN A 215 30.88 -17.73 6.10
CA GLN A 215 32.20 -17.08 6.19
C GLN A 215 32.60 -16.75 7.63
N SER A 216 31.65 -16.43 8.51
CA SER A 216 31.92 -16.21 9.93
C SER A 216 32.32 -17.49 10.63
N GLN A 217 31.60 -18.59 10.39
CA GLN A 217 31.86 -19.91 10.98
C GLN A 217 33.24 -20.44 10.58
N GLN A 218 33.70 -20.19 9.36
CA GLN A 218 35.08 -20.51 8.93
C GLN A 218 36.16 -19.78 9.76
N ARG A 219 35.83 -18.64 10.37
CA ARG A 219 36.75 -17.85 11.21
C ARG A 219 36.65 -18.20 12.70
N GLY A 220 35.75 -19.11 13.08
CA GLY A 220 35.54 -19.56 14.45
C GLY A 220 34.06 -19.51 14.87
N ALA A 221 33.70 -20.37 15.83
CA ALA A 221 32.34 -20.51 16.33
C ALA A 221 31.84 -19.24 17.04
N ASP A 222 30.53 -18.98 16.90
CA ASP A 222 29.77 -17.96 17.62
C ASP A 222 30.28 -16.53 17.44
N ARG A 223 30.84 -16.26 16.25
CA ARG A 223 31.40 -14.95 15.90
C ARG A 223 30.44 -14.09 15.08
N PHE A 224 29.38 -14.65 14.52
CA PHE A 224 28.56 -13.97 13.52
C PHE A 224 27.92 -12.70 14.06
N TYR A 225 27.33 -12.77 15.26
CA TYR A 225 26.72 -11.60 15.89
C TYR A 225 27.72 -10.47 16.15
N ARG A 226 28.73 -10.73 16.99
CA ARG A 226 29.65 -9.70 17.48
C ARG A 226 30.58 -9.15 16.41
N HIS A 227 31.02 -9.98 15.47
CA HIS A 227 32.04 -9.59 14.48
C HIS A 227 31.45 -9.16 13.15
N PHE A 228 30.29 -9.69 12.76
CA PHE A 228 29.65 -9.36 11.50
C PHE A 228 28.37 -8.52 11.67
N LEU A 229 27.33 -9.02 12.35
CA LEU A 229 26.04 -8.32 12.44
C LEU A 229 26.16 -6.96 13.13
N ALA A 230 26.93 -6.86 14.23
CA ALA A 230 27.18 -5.58 14.88
C ALA A 230 27.84 -4.56 13.92
N LYS A 231 28.74 -5.01 13.05
CA LYS A 231 29.35 -4.17 12.01
C LYS A 231 28.37 -3.82 10.89
N LEU A 232 27.55 -4.77 10.48
CA LEU A 232 26.51 -4.54 9.48
C LEU A 232 25.51 -3.47 9.96
N PHE A 233 25.04 -3.57 11.20
CA PHE A 233 24.03 -2.65 11.75
C PHE A 233 24.63 -1.28 12.08
N PHE A 234 25.64 -1.22 12.95
CA PHE A 234 26.11 0.05 13.53
C PHE A 234 27.13 0.81 12.68
N ASP A 235 27.73 0.15 11.68
CA ASP A 235 28.62 0.80 10.74
C ASP A 235 28.04 0.77 9.31
N GLY A 236 27.58 -0.41 8.84
CA GLY A 236 27.00 -0.58 7.51
C GLY A 236 25.75 0.26 7.30
N PHE A 237 24.67 -0.02 8.01
CA PHE A 237 23.40 0.70 7.81
C PHE A 237 23.35 2.06 8.50
N ALA A 238 24.18 2.28 9.53
CA ALA A 238 24.14 3.50 10.33
C ALA A 238 25.20 4.56 10.00
N LYS A 239 26.18 4.29 9.11
CA LYS A 239 27.18 5.29 8.70
C LYS A 239 27.38 5.34 7.18
N PRO A 240 27.65 6.51 6.58
CA PRO A 240 28.12 6.62 5.20
C PRO A 240 29.42 5.83 4.96
N LYS A 241 29.60 5.27 3.76
CA LYS A 241 30.77 4.43 3.39
C LYS A 241 32.12 5.09 3.72
N ALA A 242 32.23 6.40 3.52
CA ALA A 242 33.44 7.19 3.79
C ALA A 242 33.80 7.28 5.29
N GLN A 243 32.84 7.07 6.18
CA GLN A 243 33.05 7.12 7.64
C GLN A 243 33.32 5.72 8.24
N ARG A 244 33.34 4.67 7.41
CA ARG A 244 33.61 3.29 7.83
C ARG A 244 35.09 2.97 7.66
N SER A 245 35.65 2.17 8.56
CA SER A 245 37.02 1.68 8.42
C SER A 245 37.21 0.83 7.16
N ALA A 246 38.42 0.77 6.62
CA ALA A 246 38.75 -0.09 5.46
C ALA A 246 38.43 -1.57 5.73
N LYS A 247 38.72 -2.05 6.96
CA LYS A 247 38.39 -3.41 7.41
C LYS A 247 36.88 -3.66 7.41
N THR A 248 36.09 -2.69 7.88
CA THR A 248 34.61 -2.79 7.85
C THR A 248 34.10 -2.82 6.41
N ASN A 249 34.61 -1.96 5.53
CA ASN A 249 34.20 -1.94 4.13
C ASN A 249 34.53 -3.27 3.41
N ALA A 250 35.70 -3.85 3.67
CA ALA A 250 36.07 -5.16 3.13
C ALA A 250 35.19 -6.30 3.70
N LEU A 251 34.87 -6.25 5.00
CA LEU A 251 34.02 -7.25 5.64
C LEU A 251 32.59 -7.24 5.07
N LEU A 252 32.01 -6.05 4.92
CA LEU A 252 30.61 -5.88 4.55
C LEU A 252 30.37 -5.91 3.04
N GLY A 253 31.35 -5.51 2.23
CA GLY A 253 31.15 -5.31 0.79
C GLY A 253 30.35 -4.04 0.48
N ASN A 254 29.63 -4.02 -0.63
CA ASN A 254 28.90 -2.83 -1.07
C ASN A 254 27.52 -2.71 -0.41
N ILE A 255 27.45 -1.99 0.71
CA ILE A 255 26.22 -1.80 1.50
C ILE A 255 25.79 -0.34 1.54
N ARG A 256 24.49 -0.10 1.29
CA ARG A 256 23.85 1.22 1.35
C ARG A 256 23.73 1.72 2.78
N TYR A 257 23.90 3.03 2.96
CA TYR A 257 23.62 3.71 4.22
C TYR A 257 22.12 4.00 4.33
N LEU A 258 21.53 3.74 5.49
CA LEU A 258 20.08 3.82 5.75
C LEU A 258 19.70 4.78 6.87
N ASN A 259 20.54 5.79 7.13
CA ASN A 259 20.31 6.82 8.17
C ASN A 259 20.22 6.31 9.61
N GLY A 260 20.61 5.07 9.87
CA GLY A 260 20.71 4.54 11.23
C GLY A 260 19.41 4.08 11.85
N GLY A 261 18.25 4.72 11.63
CA GLY A 261 16.92 4.39 12.21
C GLY A 261 16.81 3.08 13.02
N LEU A 262 16.31 2.01 12.41
CA LEU A 262 16.16 0.67 13.02
C LEU A 262 17.48 0.08 13.54
N PHE A 263 18.61 0.51 12.99
CA PHE A 263 19.95 -0.01 13.20
C PHE A 263 20.79 0.82 14.17
N LEU A 264 20.22 1.81 14.86
CA LEU A 264 20.92 2.59 15.88
C LEU A 264 21.27 1.70 17.08
N LEU A 265 22.35 2.02 17.78
CA LEU A 265 22.76 1.24 18.95
C LEU A 265 21.66 1.26 20.01
N HIS A 266 21.19 0.09 20.43
CA HIS A 266 20.17 -0.04 21.47
C HIS A 266 20.80 0.15 22.85
N PRO A 267 20.11 0.76 23.84
CA PRO A 267 20.66 0.94 25.19
C PRO A 267 21.16 -0.37 25.82
N LEU A 268 20.46 -1.48 25.59
CA LEU A 268 20.86 -2.80 26.08
C LEU A 268 22.18 -3.29 25.46
N GLU A 269 22.45 -2.98 24.19
CA GLU A 269 23.70 -3.35 23.49
C GLU A 269 24.91 -2.57 24.02
N SER A 270 24.67 -1.42 24.67
CA SER A 270 25.72 -0.64 25.34
C SER A 270 25.94 -1.08 26.79
N ARG A 271 24.88 -1.58 27.46
CA ARG A 271 24.89 -1.94 28.88
C ARG A 271 25.38 -3.37 29.13
N PHE A 272 25.09 -4.29 28.21
CA PHE A 272 25.29 -5.72 28.41
C PHE A 272 26.29 -6.30 27.41
N SER A 273 27.07 -7.30 27.83
CA SER A 273 27.92 -8.10 26.93
C SER A 273 27.11 -9.25 26.34
N ILE A 274 26.23 -8.92 25.39
CA ILE A 274 25.29 -9.86 24.77
C ILE A 274 26.06 -10.89 23.93
N GLN A 275 25.74 -12.17 24.12
CA GLN A 275 26.25 -13.27 23.29
C GLN A 275 25.08 -14.06 22.70
N ILE A 276 25.23 -14.43 21.44
CA ILE A 276 24.23 -15.18 20.67
C ILE A 276 24.98 -16.16 19.77
N PRO A 277 24.72 -17.47 19.89
CA PRO A 277 25.41 -18.48 19.11
C PRO A 277 25.03 -18.44 17.63
N ASP A 278 25.91 -18.92 16.77
CA ASP A 278 25.72 -18.93 15.31
C ASP A 278 24.47 -19.76 14.92
N GLN A 279 24.15 -20.81 15.69
CA GLN A 279 22.94 -21.64 15.51
C GLN A 279 21.65 -20.83 15.58
N ALA A 280 21.59 -19.79 16.41
CA ALA A 280 20.41 -18.94 16.55
C ALA A 280 20.05 -18.27 15.21
N PHE A 281 21.06 -17.85 14.46
CA PHE A 281 20.90 -17.23 13.14
C PHE A 281 20.64 -18.25 12.05
N GLY A 282 21.27 -19.43 12.12
CA GLY A 282 20.99 -20.55 11.21
C GLY A 282 19.50 -20.92 11.22
N ASN A 283 18.94 -21.17 12.40
CA ASN A 283 17.51 -21.51 12.56
C ASN A 283 16.58 -20.41 12.01
N LEU A 284 16.93 -19.14 12.22
CA LEU A 284 16.16 -18.01 11.70
C LEU A 284 16.23 -17.90 10.18
N PHE A 285 17.41 -18.10 9.59
CA PHE A 285 17.58 -18.02 8.13
C PHE A 285 16.89 -19.20 7.43
N GLU A 286 16.87 -20.38 8.04
CA GLU A 286 16.04 -21.50 7.57
C GLU A 286 14.55 -21.16 7.61
N LEU A 287 14.07 -20.51 8.68
CA LEU A 287 12.71 -19.98 8.72
C LEU A 287 12.47 -19.00 7.57
N PHE A 288 13.31 -17.97 7.42
CA PHE A 288 13.11 -16.94 6.40
C PHE A 288 13.19 -17.48 4.98
N ALA A 289 14.03 -18.49 4.72
CA ALA A 289 14.17 -19.13 3.42
C ALA A 289 12.94 -19.95 2.99
N ARG A 290 12.09 -20.38 3.94
CA ARG A 290 10.83 -21.09 3.65
C ARG A 290 9.73 -20.20 3.05
N TYR A 291 9.92 -18.89 3.08
CA TYR A 291 8.95 -17.91 2.62
C TYR A 291 9.49 -17.10 1.45
N SER A 292 8.60 -16.70 0.54
CA SER A 292 8.93 -15.72 -0.50
C SER A 292 8.80 -14.31 0.09
N TRP A 293 9.68 -13.39 -0.30
CA TRP A 293 9.70 -12.03 0.26
C TRP A 293 9.45 -11.00 -0.84
N SER A 294 8.26 -10.40 -0.83
CA SER A 294 7.75 -9.61 -1.94
C SER A 294 8.05 -8.12 -1.85
N LEU A 295 8.30 -7.56 -3.04
CA LEU A 295 8.08 -6.16 -3.46
C LEU A 295 6.97 -5.35 -2.85
N ASN A 296 5.85 -6.03 -2.87
CA ASN A 296 4.71 -5.39 -3.47
C ASN A 296 3.70 -5.30 -2.35
N ASP A 297 3.28 -4.08 -2.05
CA ASP A 297 2.02 -3.81 -1.35
C ASP A 297 0.83 -4.38 -2.16
N THR A 298 1.11 -4.85 -3.38
CA THR A 298 0.23 -5.58 -4.26
C THR A 298 -0.07 -6.99 -3.75
N PRO A 299 -1.33 -7.33 -3.53
CA PRO A 299 -1.77 -8.71 -3.55
C PRO A 299 -1.44 -9.30 -4.93
N GLY A 300 -0.96 -10.54 -5.01
CA GLY A 300 -0.82 -11.25 -6.28
C GLY A 300 0.55 -11.78 -6.64
N GLY A 301 1.47 -11.82 -5.69
CA GLY A 301 2.57 -12.76 -5.81
C GLY A 301 2.21 -14.15 -5.28
N ALA A 302 3.15 -15.09 -5.35
CA ALA A 302 2.92 -16.51 -5.09
C ALA A 302 2.31 -16.76 -3.71
N ASP A 303 1.57 -17.87 -3.54
CA ASP A 303 0.87 -18.34 -2.34
C ASP A 303 1.71 -18.43 -1.03
N ASN A 304 2.97 -17.98 -1.02
CA ASN A 304 3.88 -17.95 0.14
C ASN A 304 4.62 -16.61 0.30
N GLU A 305 4.07 -15.49 -0.21
CA GLU A 305 4.73 -14.18 -0.14
C GLU A 305 4.48 -13.39 1.14
N ILE A 306 5.57 -12.93 1.76
CA ILE A 306 5.62 -11.97 2.86
C ILE A 306 5.80 -10.58 2.26
N ASN A 307 4.84 -9.68 2.51
CA ASN A 307 4.92 -8.27 2.12
C ASN A 307 5.38 -7.38 3.31
N PRO A 308 5.72 -6.10 3.08
CA PRO A 308 6.08 -5.18 4.16
C PRO A 308 4.98 -4.99 5.22
N ASP A 309 3.70 -5.14 4.87
CA ASP A 309 2.59 -5.03 5.82
C ASP A 309 2.62 -6.14 6.88
N VAL A 310 3.13 -7.35 6.54
CA VAL A 310 3.38 -8.43 7.52
C VAL A 310 4.39 -7.99 8.59
N LEU A 311 5.42 -7.20 8.22
CA LEU A 311 6.38 -6.67 9.18
C LEU A 311 5.70 -5.71 10.16
N GLY A 312 4.80 -4.86 9.66
CA GLY A 312 3.96 -4.00 10.49
C GLY A 312 3.10 -4.80 11.46
N TYR A 313 2.41 -5.82 10.96
CA TYR A 313 1.57 -6.71 11.78
C TYR A 313 2.37 -7.47 12.86
N ILE A 314 3.56 -7.97 12.52
CA ILE A 314 4.46 -8.63 13.50
C ILE A 314 4.93 -7.62 14.53
N PHE A 315 5.37 -6.43 14.11
CA PHE A 315 5.81 -5.37 15.02
C PHE A 315 4.70 -4.99 15.99
N GLU A 316 3.48 -4.79 15.50
CA GLU A 316 2.29 -4.50 16.30
C GLU A 316 1.98 -5.60 17.31
N LYS A 317 1.88 -6.85 16.84
CA LYS A 317 1.49 -7.96 17.73
C LYS A 317 2.56 -8.32 18.75
N TYR A 318 3.83 -8.12 18.44
CA TYR A 318 4.92 -8.59 19.30
C TYR A 318 5.45 -7.51 20.25
N ILE A 319 5.50 -6.25 19.83
CA ILE A 319 6.05 -5.16 20.65
C ILE A 319 4.96 -4.50 21.49
N ASN A 320 3.74 -4.34 20.95
CA ASN A 320 2.73 -3.49 21.58
C ASN A 320 1.76 -4.20 22.54
N GLN A 321 1.75 -5.54 22.63
CA GLN A 321 0.54 -6.21 23.11
C GLN A 321 0.23 -6.22 24.61
N LYS A 322 1.10 -5.83 25.57
CA LYS A 322 0.68 -5.86 27.00
C LYS A 322 1.18 -4.77 27.95
N GLN A 323 2.07 -3.88 27.54
CA GLN A 323 2.58 -2.82 28.45
C GLN A 323 2.06 -1.41 28.16
N PHE A 324 1.42 -1.15 27.00
CA PHE A 324 1.10 0.22 26.57
C PHE A 324 -0.35 0.49 26.11
N GLY A 325 -1.29 -0.46 26.25
CA GLY A 325 -2.71 -0.20 25.97
C GLY A 325 -3.07 0.05 24.50
N ALA A 326 -2.18 -0.31 23.56
CA ALA A 326 -2.41 -0.14 22.13
C ALA A 326 -3.42 -1.20 21.61
N TYR A 327 -4.65 -0.75 21.36
CA TYR A 327 -5.64 -1.53 20.62
C TYR A 327 -5.40 -1.37 19.12
N TYR A 328 -5.36 -2.48 18.40
CA TYR A 328 -5.24 -2.49 16.94
C TYR A 328 -6.48 -1.82 16.32
N THR A 329 -6.25 -0.76 15.55
CA THR A 329 -7.28 -0.17 14.69
C THR A 329 -7.22 -0.89 13.34
N ARG A 330 -8.33 -1.54 12.95
CA ARG A 330 -8.41 -2.24 11.65
C ARG A 330 -8.05 -1.29 10.51
N THR A 331 -7.40 -1.81 9.46
CA THR A 331 -6.99 -1.03 8.27
C THR A 331 -8.15 -0.22 7.68
N GLU A 332 -9.34 -0.80 7.63
CA GLU A 332 -10.55 -0.11 7.16
C GLU A 332 -10.88 1.14 7.98
N ILE A 333 -10.69 1.09 9.30
CA ILE A 333 -10.95 2.20 10.22
C ILE A 333 -9.87 3.27 10.07
N THR A 334 -8.58 2.88 10.01
CA THR A 334 -7.49 3.84 9.82
C THR A 334 -7.60 4.55 8.47
N GLU A 335 -7.88 3.81 7.39
CA GLU A 335 -8.09 4.37 6.06
C GLU A 335 -9.29 5.33 6.03
N TYR A 336 -10.44 4.93 6.59
CA TYR A 336 -11.61 5.78 6.66
C TYR A 336 -11.34 7.08 7.42
N LEU A 337 -10.75 7.01 8.61
CA LEU A 337 -10.47 8.19 9.43
C LEU A 337 -9.47 9.13 8.75
N CYS A 338 -8.40 8.58 8.16
CA CYS A 338 -7.44 9.38 7.38
C CYS A 338 -8.10 10.03 6.16
N GLU A 339 -8.95 9.30 5.43
CA GLU A 339 -9.67 9.81 4.28
C GLU A 339 -10.61 10.96 4.67
N GLN A 340 -11.45 10.78 5.69
CA GLN A 340 -12.36 11.83 6.15
C GLN A 340 -11.61 13.07 6.64
N THR A 341 -10.54 12.87 7.41
CA THR A 341 -9.74 13.98 7.97
C THR A 341 -9.04 14.76 6.86
N LEU A 342 -8.38 14.07 5.93
CA LEU A 342 -7.66 14.71 4.83
C LEU A 342 -8.62 15.42 3.87
N HIS A 343 -9.73 14.78 3.53
CA HIS A 343 -10.71 15.34 2.61
C HIS A 343 -11.30 16.64 3.14
N GLN A 344 -11.71 16.65 4.41
CA GLN A 344 -12.20 17.86 5.06
C GLN A 344 -11.17 18.99 5.04
N LEU A 345 -9.90 18.69 5.33
CA LEU A 345 -8.84 19.70 5.33
C LEU A 345 -8.56 20.28 3.93
N ILE A 346 -8.57 19.44 2.90
CA ILE A 346 -8.40 19.87 1.50
C ILE A 346 -9.58 20.75 1.07
N LEU A 347 -10.82 20.33 1.37
CA LEU A 347 -12.01 21.10 1.04
C LEU A 347 -12.03 22.44 1.76
N GLN A 348 -11.66 22.50 3.04
CA GLN A 348 -11.55 23.77 3.76
C GLN A 348 -10.55 24.71 3.09
N LYS A 349 -9.36 24.23 2.71
CA LYS A 349 -8.34 25.05 2.06
C LYS A 349 -8.73 25.52 0.65
N ILE A 350 -9.51 24.73 -0.09
CA ILE A 350 -9.93 25.05 -1.45
C ILE A 350 -11.19 25.92 -1.48
N ASN A 351 -12.19 25.62 -0.64
CA ASN A 351 -13.45 26.35 -0.59
C ASN A 351 -13.31 27.70 0.15
N HIS A 352 -12.33 27.82 1.05
CA HIS A 352 -12.04 29.05 1.80
C HIS A 352 -10.57 29.47 1.64
N PRO A 353 -10.18 29.99 0.47
CA PRO A 353 -8.81 30.44 0.27
C PRO A 353 -8.46 31.61 1.21
N GLU A 354 -7.21 31.63 1.69
CA GLU A 354 -6.69 32.60 2.67
C GLU A 354 -6.84 34.08 2.24
N ILE A 355 -7.03 34.34 0.93
CA ILE A 355 -7.24 35.69 0.36
C ILE A 355 -8.59 35.72 -0.36
N PRO A 356 -9.64 36.31 0.25
CA PRO A 356 -10.94 36.52 -0.38
C PRO A 356 -10.80 37.31 -1.70
N GLY A 357 -11.38 36.80 -2.80
CA GLY A 357 -11.50 37.52 -4.08
C GLY A 357 -10.40 37.30 -5.14
N SER A 358 -9.41 36.44 -4.88
CA SER A 358 -8.31 36.15 -5.84
C SER A 358 -8.64 35.10 -6.90
N LEU A 359 -9.64 34.25 -6.65
CA LEU A 359 -10.16 33.22 -7.55
C LEU A 359 -11.70 33.19 -7.46
N PRO A 360 -12.43 32.79 -8.51
CA PRO A 360 -13.88 32.61 -8.41
C PRO A 360 -14.20 31.64 -7.27
N ALA A 361 -15.23 31.95 -6.47
CA ALA A 361 -15.69 31.10 -5.39
C ALA A 361 -16.08 29.73 -5.96
N ARG A 362 -15.20 28.74 -5.81
CA ARG A 362 -15.48 27.36 -6.14
C ARG A 362 -15.77 26.66 -4.83
N HIS A 363 -16.95 26.07 -4.75
CA HIS A 363 -17.35 25.26 -3.62
C HIS A 363 -17.49 23.83 -4.12
N PHE A 364 -16.85 22.91 -3.42
CA PHE A 364 -17.00 21.47 -3.62
C PHE A 364 -17.50 20.85 -2.33
N ASP A 365 -18.50 19.98 -2.41
CA ASP A 365 -19.03 19.28 -1.23
C ASP A 365 -18.11 18.10 -0.86
N THR A 366 -17.41 17.53 -1.85
CA THR A 366 -16.57 16.35 -1.67
C THR A 366 -15.26 16.41 -2.46
N VAL A 367 -14.19 15.77 -1.95
CA VAL A 367 -12.92 15.68 -2.70
C VAL A 367 -13.06 14.94 -4.04
N PRO A 368 -13.83 13.84 -4.17
CA PRO A 368 -14.08 13.23 -5.46
C PRO A 368 -14.68 14.19 -6.51
N GLU A 369 -15.62 15.04 -6.12
CA GLU A 369 -16.19 16.07 -6.99
C GLU A 369 -15.14 17.10 -7.42
N LEU A 370 -14.32 17.57 -6.47
CA LEU A 370 -13.17 18.44 -6.73
C LEU A 370 -12.21 17.79 -7.73
N LEU A 371 -11.87 16.51 -7.55
CA LEU A 371 -10.96 15.77 -8.43
C LEU A 371 -11.55 15.55 -9.83
N MET A 372 -12.87 15.36 -9.93
CA MET A 372 -13.57 15.31 -11.21
C MET A 372 -13.51 16.66 -11.95
N SER A 373 -13.55 17.76 -11.20
CA SER A 373 -13.56 19.14 -11.72
C SER A 373 -12.16 19.76 -11.93
N LEU A 374 -11.08 18.98 -11.79
CA LEU A 374 -9.71 19.47 -11.95
C LEU A 374 -9.46 20.15 -13.31
N ASP A 375 -9.11 21.43 -13.21
CA ASP A 375 -8.56 22.27 -14.26
C ASP A 375 -7.15 22.76 -13.89
N ALA A 376 -6.54 23.58 -14.75
CA ALA A 376 -5.18 24.07 -14.55
C ALA A 376 -5.01 24.83 -13.22
N ASN A 377 -5.98 25.69 -12.88
CA ASN A 377 -5.92 26.50 -11.67
C ASN A 377 -5.98 25.62 -10.41
N LEU A 378 -6.89 24.65 -10.36
CA LEU A 378 -6.97 23.72 -9.23
C LEU A 378 -5.72 22.85 -9.11
N CYS A 379 -5.17 22.39 -10.23
CA CYS A 379 -3.91 21.63 -10.22
C CYS A 379 -2.76 22.46 -9.61
N HIS A 380 -2.62 23.74 -10.01
CA HIS A 380 -1.60 24.64 -9.44
C HIS A 380 -1.81 24.89 -7.94
N GLU A 381 -3.04 25.21 -7.54
CA GLU A 381 -3.43 25.41 -6.14
C GLU A 381 -3.08 24.18 -5.27
N LEU A 382 -3.50 22.99 -5.71
CA LEU A 382 -3.30 21.75 -4.97
C LEU A 382 -1.81 21.37 -4.89
N LEU A 383 -1.10 21.35 -6.02
CA LEU A 383 0.29 20.88 -6.08
C LEU A 383 1.30 21.83 -5.46
N HIS A 384 1.06 23.14 -5.52
CA HIS A 384 2.07 24.13 -5.14
C HIS A 384 1.73 24.90 -3.85
N LYS A 385 0.46 24.89 -3.41
CA LYS A 385 0.04 25.65 -2.22
C LYS A 385 -0.57 24.79 -1.13
N VAL A 386 -1.47 23.88 -1.48
CA VAL A 386 -2.25 23.12 -0.49
C VAL A 386 -1.46 21.91 0.00
N LEU A 387 -1.18 20.94 -0.87
CA LEU A 387 -0.62 19.64 -0.48
C LEU A 387 0.78 19.75 0.16
N PRO A 388 1.72 20.55 -0.36
CA PRO A 388 3.06 20.66 0.24
C PRO A 388 3.09 21.30 1.63
N LYS A 389 2.01 21.98 2.04
CA LYS A 389 1.91 22.62 3.35
C LYS A 389 1.17 21.76 4.38
N LEU A 390 0.70 20.57 4.00
CA LEU A 390 0.04 19.68 4.94
C LEU A 390 1.07 19.01 5.84
N SER A 391 0.80 18.99 7.13
CA SER A 391 1.59 18.28 8.13
C SER A 391 0.67 17.40 8.96
N LEU A 392 1.14 16.20 9.27
CA LEU A 392 0.41 15.21 10.07
C LEU A 392 1.22 14.91 11.33
N LEU A 393 0.55 14.89 12.47
CA LEU A 393 1.12 14.45 13.73
C LEU A 393 0.23 13.37 14.33
N ASP A 394 0.80 12.20 14.56
CA ASP A 394 0.19 11.17 15.38
C ASP A 394 1.06 10.98 16.64
N PRO A 395 0.64 11.54 17.80
CA PRO A 395 1.41 11.52 19.03
C PRO A 395 1.48 10.12 19.69
N ALA A 396 0.65 9.17 19.23
CA ALA A 396 0.60 7.79 19.74
C ALA A 396 0.68 6.78 18.59
N CYS A 397 1.55 7.05 17.62
CA CYS A 397 1.53 6.38 16.32
C CYS A 397 1.81 4.88 16.35
N GLY A 398 2.43 4.36 17.40
CA GLY A 398 2.74 2.93 17.52
C GLY A 398 3.53 2.42 16.31
N SER A 399 2.92 1.52 15.53
CA SER A 399 3.45 0.99 14.27
C SER A 399 3.42 1.97 13.09
N GLY A 400 2.78 3.12 13.25
CA GLY A 400 2.58 4.12 12.21
C GLY A 400 1.39 3.83 11.29
N ALA A 401 0.44 2.98 11.68
CA ALA A 401 -0.70 2.61 10.83
C ALA A 401 -1.46 3.82 10.26
N PHE A 402 -1.75 4.84 11.08
CA PHE A 402 -2.37 6.09 10.61
C PHE A 402 -1.46 6.90 9.69
N LEU A 403 -0.14 6.92 9.93
CA LEU A 403 0.83 7.61 9.09
C LEU A 403 0.90 6.96 7.69
N ILE A 404 0.90 5.62 7.65
CA ILE A 404 0.89 4.84 6.40
C ILE A 404 -0.44 5.05 5.66
N ALA A 405 -1.57 4.95 6.36
CA ALA A 405 -2.89 5.18 5.76
C ALA A 405 -3.01 6.60 5.18
N MET A 406 -2.59 7.63 5.93
CA MET A 406 -2.58 9.00 5.44
C MET A 406 -1.68 9.18 4.21
N MET A 407 -0.48 8.59 4.23
CA MET A 407 0.42 8.59 3.08
C MET A 407 -0.25 7.95 1.85
N LYS A 408 -0.89 6.79 2.00
CA LYS A 408 -1.63 6.13 0.90
C LYS A 408 -2.74 7.04 0.35
N THR A 409 -3.50 7.72 1.21
CA THR A 409 -4.55 8.64 0.77
C THR A 409 -3.97 9.86 0.03
N LEU A 410 -2.89 10.47 0.54
CA LEU A 410 -2.20 11.57 -0.14
C LEU A 410 -1.67 11.15 -1.52
N ILE A 411 -1.06 9.96 -1.62
CA ILE A 411 -0.57 9.40 -2.90
C ILE A 411 -1.71 9.34 -3.91
N ASN A 412 -2.91 8.89 -3.51
CA ASN A 412 -4.07 8.79 -4.40
C ASN A 412 -4.50 10.16 -4.95
N ILE A 413 -4.44 11.20 -4.12
CA ILE A 413 -4.78 12.57 -4.51
C ILE A 413 -3.72 13.13 -5.46
N TYR A 414 -2.43 13.00 -5.13
CA TYR A 414 -1.33 13.41 -6.02
C TYR A 414 -1.44 12.75 -7.39
N TRP A 415 -1.72 11.45 -7.45
CA TRP A 415 -1.87 10.74 -8.73
C TRP A 415 -3.08 11.19 -9.53
N ALA A 416 -4.22 11.44 -8.89
CA ALA A 416 -5.39 11.99 -9.58
C ALA A 416 -5.07 13.36 -10.23
N ILE A 417 -4.30 14.20 -9.55
CA ILE A 417 -3.88 15.52 -10.06
C ILE A 417 -2.85 15.37 -11.18
N ILE A 418 -1.79 14.58 -10.97
CA ILE A 418 -0.72 14.37 -11.94
C ILE A 418 -1.25 13.71 -13.22
N GLY A 419 -2.10 12.69 -13.08
CA GLY A 419 -2.75 12.01 -14.20
C GLY A 419 -3.64 12.95 -15.02
N ARG A 420 -4.12 14.06 -14.43
CA ARG A 420 -4.91 15.06 -15.14
C ARG A 420 -4.07 16.00 -16.01
N ILE A 421 -2.83 16.32 -15.60
CA ILE A 421 -1.96 17.34 -16.23
C ILE A 421 -1.81 17.19 -17.75
N PRO A 422 -1.54 16.00 -18.33
CA PRO A 422 -1.33 15.86 -19.78
C PRO A 422 -2.51 16.36 -20.62
N PHE A 423 -3.71 16.30 -20.05
CA PHE A 423 -4.97 16.64 -20.71
C PHE A 423 -5.42 18.08 -20.48
N LEU A 424 -4.66 18.89 -19.73
CA LEU A 424 -4.97 20.29 -19.50
C LEU A 424 -4.27 21.19 -20.53
N PRO A 425 -4.88 22.31 -20.96
CA PRO A 425 -4.24 23.27 -21.85
C PRO A 425 -3.27 24.21 -21.10
N ASP A 426 -2.44 23.69 -20.21
CA ASP A 426 -1.48 24.46 -19.40
C ASP A 426 -0.03 24.02 -19.69
N ARG A 427 0.80 24.94 -20.19
CA ARG A 427 2.20 24.65 -20.56
C ARG A 427 3.11 24.53 -19.34
N ALA A 428 2.82 25.27 -18.26
CA ALA A 428 3.66 25.28 -17.07
C ALA A 428 3.57 23.94 -16.32
N LEU A 429 2.35 23.42 -16.11
CA LEU A 429 2.12 22.09 -15.50
C LEU A 429 2.73 20.96 -16.33
N LYS A 430 2.61 21.02 -17.66
CA LYS A 430 3.22 20.01 -18.55
C LYS A 430 4.74 20.04 -18.52
N LYS A 431 5.33 21.24 -18.47
CA LYS A 431 6.77 21.41 -18.32
C LYS A 431 7.22 20.88 -16.96
N TRP A 432 6.53 21.25 -15.89
CA TRP A 432 6.79 20.74 -14.54
C TRP A 432 6.75 19.21 -14.50
N LEU A 433 5.71 18.58 -15.06
CA LEU A 433 5.59 17.12 -15.09
C LEU A 433 6.74 16.46 -15.85
N THR A 434 7.08 17.00 -17.03
CA THR A 434 8.22 16.50 -17.82
C THR A 434 9.54 16.64 -17.06
N GLU A 435 9.75 17.75 -16.34
CA GLU A 435 10.93 17.96 -15.51
C GLU A 435 10.99 16.95 -14.36
N GLN A 436 9.89 16.73 -13.65
CA GLN A 436 9.83 15.72 -12.58
C GLN A 436 10.09 14.30 -13.11
N GLN A 437 9.54 13.94 -14.28
CA GLN A 437 9.78 12.65 -14.92
C GLN A 437 11.24 12.48 -15.39
N ARG A 438 11.90 13.58 -15.77
CA ARG A 438 13.30 13.57 -16.18
C ARG A 438 14.26 13.50 -14.99
N GLU A 439 13.98 14.26 -13.93
CA GLU A 439 14.82 14.32 -12.73
C GLU A 439 14.66 13.10 -11.82
N HIS A 440 13.52 12.42 -11.90
CA HIS A 440 13.21 11.25 -11.10
C HIS A 440 12.90 10.04 -11.97
N ALA A 441 13.83 9.08 -12.00
CA ALA A 441 13.64 7.80 -12.69
C ALA A 441 12.39 7.02 -12.25
N ASN A 442 11.83 7.34 -11.07
CA ASN A 442 10.57 6.79 -10.58
C ASN A 442 9.72 7.90 -9.94
N LEU A 443 8.69 8.35 -10.67
CA LEU A 443 7.79 9.41 -10.22
C LEU A 443 7.00 9.01 -8.96
N SER A 444 6.61 7.74 -8.83
CA SER A 444 5.94 7.20 -7.64
C SER A 444 6.80 7.36 -6.39
N TYR A 445 8.11 7.10 -6.51
CA TYR A 445 9.06 7.29 -5.41
C TYR A 445 9.22 8.77 -5.05
N PHE A 446 9.28 9.66 -6.04
CA PHE A 446 9.33 11.10 -5.81
C PHE A 446 8.11 11.60 -5.03
N ILE A 447 6.90 11.23 -5.44
CA ILE A 447 5.66 11.60 -4.73
C ILE A 447 5.68 11.08 -3.29
N LYS A 448 6.04 9.80 -3.09
CA LYS A 448 6.19 9.22 -1.75
C LYS A 448 7.18 10.04 -0.91
N LYS A 449 8.33 10.41 -1.48
CA LYS A 449 9.33 11.22 -0.79
C LYS A 449 8.78 12.60 -0.41
N GLN A 450 8.12 13.31 -1.32
CA GLN A 450 7.49 14.62 -1.04
C GLN A 450 6.42 14.57 0.04
N ILE A 451 5.73 13.44 0.20
CA ILE A 451 4.74 13.28 1.28
C ILE A 451 5.42 13.04 2.64
N ILE A 452 6.57 12.36 2.63
CA ILE A 452 7.30 11.97 3.85
C ILE A 452 8.25 13.09 4.34
N THR A 453 8.78 13.91 3.43
CA THR A 453 9.77 14.98 3.70
C THR A 453 9.21 16.33 3.37
#